data_AF-A0AAD0WE80-F1
#
_entry.id   AF-A0AAD0WE80-F1
#
_cell.length_a   1.000
_cell.length_b   1.000
_cell.length_c   1.000
_cell.angle_alpha   90.00
_cell.angle_beta   90.00
_cell.angle_gamma   90.00
#
_symmetry.space_group_name_H-M   'P 1'
#
loop_
_entity.id
_entity.type
_entity.pdbx_description
1 polymer ?
#
loop_
_entity_poly.entity_id
_entity_poly.type
_entity_poly.pdbx_seq_one_letter_code
_entity_poly.pdbx_strand_id
1 'polypeptide(L)'
;MCLFKIVYGAFRAALLVFFLLLSFFSFAVKPTNQTLVMVGGELAMCSSANSQHCISEEAISGKQSRLFKITREAIKTVNQSWPTNNKANKKAVNTLLNTLVDTHSKSMRKTQLLWAWRDTNNELLSVLHVSEFNYVLDMLEIAVVDQQQNRIKERVFPAYNVESSSTDILDFVAASIKVNSQTPKVLVITASSRDPYASADYYESLLNHKGIQAEWLPLTPASAYALVNDKCNELNTLRQTEMHLFNREKVYRDRTDTELAFCQQGINALHKQLNTATAVIFNDGDQALAQQVLFTRSGEPYPWFTKLQSRPVIMGVGSGSILQNGGVSAQGKKSVMVLQGDSLSALRQGGTNYDCIGCEMKEASDVLVYSTKSGLATFDYGTVDSHFSERNRTMRLARLLADTGQKYGFGIDETTALVSIRSADTALMTVIGKNGVVHIESAGKLSGKLSYWPAGAVIDVTDKSFSFAKRSVDNALPSMTIPPLPLQRFGGIFSEAKLRSLLQAMCLTQEQQAVAQQDEFLLNLDATEQTHYYRINKSRSGCGVENLSFKVKTFN
;
A
#
# COMPACT_ATOMS: atom_id res chain seq x y z
N MET A 1 23.04 -8.75 -67.79
CA MET A 1 22.37 -7.93 -66.77
C MET A 1 21.37 -8.75 -65.92
N CYS A 2 21.76 -9.96 -65.45
CA CYS A 2 20.87 -10.83 -64.64
C CYS A 2 21.52 -11.56 -63.45
N LEU A 3 22.85 -11.47 -63.22
CA LEU A 3 23.47 -12.17 -62.07
C LEU A 3 23.79 -11.27 -60.87
N PHE A 4 23.84 -9.94 -61.01
CA PHE A 4 24.18 -9.04 -59.90
C PHE A 4 23.00 -8.63 -59.00
N LYS A 5 21.75 -8.94 -59.38
CA LYS A 5 20.55 -8.60 -58.59
C LYS A 5 20.14 -9.66 -57.56
N ILE A 6 20.65 -10.89 -57.66
CA ILE A 6 20.24 -11.99 -56.77
C ILE A 6 21.06 -12.01 -55.47
N VAL A 7 22.32 -11.57 -55.50
CA VAL A 7 23.19 -11.58 -54.32
C VAL A 7 22.87 -10.44 -53.34
N TYR A 8 22.35 -9.30 -53.82
CA TYR A 8 21.97 -8.17 -52.95
C TYR A 8 20.59 -8.34 -52.26
N GLY A 9 19.71 -9.16 -52.81
CA GLY A 9 18.40 -9.46 -52.22
C GLY A 9 18.48 -10.45 -51.06
N ALA A 10 19.33 -11.48 -51.18
CA ALA A 10 19.52 -12.48 -50.15
C ALA A 10 20.23 -11.92 -48.89
N PHE A 11 21.15 -10.97 -49.06
CA PHE A 11 21.86 -10.34 -47.93
C PHE A 11 20.97 -9.39 -47.11
N ARG A 12 19.98 -8.74 -47.73
CA ARG A 12 18.98 -7.91 -47.00
C ARG A 12 17.91 -8.75 -46.29
N ALA A 13 17.50 -9.87 -46.85
CA ALA A 13 16.57 -10.79 -46.20
C ALA A 13 17.20 -11.48 -44.98
N ALA A 14 18.49 -11.87 -45.06
CA ALA A 14 19.20 -12.45 -43.94
C ALA A 14 19.47 -11.44 -42.80
N LEU A 15 19.76 -10.16 -43.10
CA LEU A 15 19.92 -9.13 -42.07
C LEU A 15 18.60 -8.73 -41.40
N LEU A 16 17.47 -8.73 -42.12
CA LEU A 16 16.15 -8.44 -41.55
C LEU A 16 15.61 -9.59 -40.70
N VAL A 17 15.93 -10.85 -41.03
CA VAL A 17 15.58 -12.00 -40.18
C VAL A 17 16.46 -12.06 -38.93
N PHE A 18 17.72 -11.61 -39.00
CA PHE A 18 18.59 -11.53 -37.81
C PHE A 18 18.19 -10.40 -36.84
N PHE A 19 17.61 -9.29 -37.34
CA PHE A 19 17.07 -8.22 -36.49
C PHE A 19 15.65 -8.45 -35.98
N LEU A 20 14.86 -9.34 -36.61
CA LEU A 20 13.53 -9.74 -36.12
C LEU A 20 13.56 -10.92 -35.12
N LEU A 21 14.70 -11.58 -34.95
CA LEU A 21 14.92 -12.66 -33.96
C LEU A 21 15.51 -12.18 -32.62
N LEU A 22 15.80 -10.88 -32.46
CA LEU A 22 16.36 -10.30 -31.22
C LEU A 22 15.32 -9.56 -30.35
N SER A 23 14.04 -9.57 -30.72
CA SER A 23 12.95 -8.88 -29.99
C SER A 23 12.20 -9.74 -28.98
N PHE A 24 12.63 -10.99 -28.76
CA PHE A 24 12.14 -11.82 -27.65
C PHE A 24 13.25 -11.98 -26.62
N PHE A 25 13.61 -10.88 -25.96
CA PHE A 25 14.15 -11.00 -24.61
C PHE A 25 13.03 -11.47 -23.70
N SER A 26 12.78 -12.78 -23.70
CA SER A 26 12.24 -13.46 -22.54
C SER A 26 13.26 -13.27 -21.43
N PHE A 27 13.07 -12.23 -20.61
CA PHE A 27 13.68 -12.16 -19.29
C PHE A 27 13.05 -13.25 -18.41
N ALA A 28 13.34 -14.51 -18.73
CA ALA A 28 13.13 -15.62 -17.81
C ALA A 28 14.28 -15.60 -16.80
N VAL A 29 14.28 -14.61 -15.90
CA VAL A 29 15.09 -14.68 -14.69
C VAL A 29 14.40 -15.70 -13.78
N LYS A 30 14.91 -16.95 -13.78
CA LYS A 30 14.52 -17.98 -12.80
C LYS A 30 14.92 -17.55 -11.38
N PRO A 31 14.18 -18.00 -10.34
CA PRO A 31 13.92 -17.18 -9.17
C PRO A 31 15.16 -17.00 -8.29
N THR A 32 15.52 -15.74 -8.09
CA THR A 32 16.24 -15.34 -6.88
C THR A 32 15.36 -15.70 -5.68
N ASN A 33 15.93 -16.37 -4.66
CA ASN A 33 15.25 -16.58 -3.39
C ASN A 33 14.68 -15.22 -2.92
N GLN A 34 13.35 -15.14 -2.79
CA GLN A 34 12.67 -13.90 -2.48
C GLN A 34 11.54 -14.15 -1.48
N THR A 35 11.45 -13.28 -0.48
CA THR A 35 10.35 -13.23 0.47
C THR A 35 9.62 -11.91 0.31
N LEU A 36 8.34 -11.99 -0.05
CA LEU A 36 7.43 -10.85 -0.09
C LEU A 36 6.59 -10.89 1.18
N VAL A 37 6.61 -9.79 1.94
CA VAL A 37 5.74 -9.61 3.11
C VAL A 37 4.78 -8.49 2.77
N MET A 38 3.54 -8.84 2.43
CA MET A 38 2.51 -7.88 2.07
C MET A 38 1.57 -7.68 3.26
N VAL A 39 1.69 -6.56 3.95
CA VAL A 39 0.85 -6.20 5.10
C VAL A 39 -0.37 -5.43 4.60
N GLY A 40 -1.56 -5.78 5.11
CA GLY A 40 -2.83 -5.21 4.66
C GLY A 40 -3.09 -3.76 5.07
N GLY A 41 -2.28 -3.18 5.95
CA GLY A 41 -2.38 -1.78 6.35
C GLY A 41 -1.31 -1.44 7.37
N GLU A 42 -1.20 -0.16 7.74
CA GLU A 42 -0.28 0.27 8.80
C GLU A 42 -0.39 -0.59 10.07
N LEU A 43 0.76 -0.97 10.63
CA LEU A 43 0.81 -1.81 11.82
C LEU A 43 0.39 -0.98 13.05
N ALA A 44 -0.61 -1.48 13.77
CA ALA A 44 -1.01 -0.92 15.06
C ALA A 44 0.14 -1.12 16.07
N MET A 45 0.92 -0.07 16.29
CA MET A 45 2.15 -0.09 17.06
C MET A 45 2.18 1.01 18.12
N CYS A 46 2.67 0.64 19.30
CA CYS A 46 3.04 1.59 20.33
C CYS A 46 4.14 2.53 19.80
N SER A 47 3.82 3.82 19.66
CA SER A 47 4.78 4.84 19.26
C SER A 47 4.60 6.12 20.08
N SER A 48 5.63 6.98 20.04
CA SER A 48 5.56 8.29 20.69
C SER A 48 4.45 9.16 20.15
N ALA A 49 4.07 9.02 18.87
CA ALA A 49 2.98 9.78 18.28
C ALA A 49 1.61 9.08 18.41
N ASN A 50 1.59 7.80 18.80
CA ASN A 50 0.37 6.99 18.87
C ASN A 50 0.37 6.11 20.13
N SER A 51 0.20 6.75 21.28
CA SER A 51 0.26 6.08 22.60
C SER A 51 -0.92 5.15 22.89
N GLN A 52 -2.01 5.23 22.12
CA GLN A 52 -3.20 4.38 22.30
C GLN A 52 -2.92 2.87 22.11
N HIS A 53 -1.81 2.52 21.45
CA HIS A 53 -1.35 1.15 21.25
C HIS A 53 -0.31 0.70 22.28
N CYS A 54 -0.02 1.52 23.29
CA CYS A 54 0.98 1.23 24.31
C CYS A 54 0.34 0.66 25.57
N ILE A 55 1.01 -0.33 26.18
CA ILE A 55 0.61 -0.92 27.46
C ILE A 55 0.69 0.12 28.59
N SER A 56 1.67 1.03 28.54
CA SER A 56 1.83 2.15 29.46
C SER A 56 2.45 3.35 28.74
N GLU A 57 2.02 4.56 29.12
CA GLU A 57 2.55 5.82 28.59
C GLU A 57 3.78 6.33 29.35
N GLU A 58 4.04 5.83 30.56
CA GLU A 58 5.06 6.37 31.48
C GLU A 58 6.50 6.22 30.95
N ALA A 59 6.74 5.32 29.99
CA ALA A 59 8.06 5.03 29.42
C ALA A 59 8.25 5.54 27.98
N ILE A 60 7.29 6.27 27.41
CA ILE A 60 7.32 6.67 26.00
C ILE A 60 7.99 8.04 25.86
N SER A 61 9.03 8.11 25.02
CA SER A 61 9.72 9.36 24.68
C SER A 61 9.80 9.56 23.17
N GLY A 62 9.81 10.81 22.73
CA GLY A 62 9.87 11.16 21.31
C GLY A 62 8.79 12.15 20.89
N LYS A 63 8.69 12.39 19.58
CA LYS A 63 7.74 13.35 19.01
C LYS A 63 6.31 12.82 19.21
N GLN A 64 5.52 13.59 19.95
CA GLN A 64 4.14 13.23 20.30
C GLN A 64 3.13 13.63 19.23
N SER A 65 3.38 14.73 18.53
CA SER A 65 2.52 15.20 17.45
C SER A 65 3.26 16.23 16.60
N ARG A 66 2.68 16.56 15.43
CA ARG A 66 3.06 17.75 14.68
C ARG A 66 2.54 19.00 15.40
N LEU A 67 3.34 20.06 15.39
CA LEU A 67 2.97 21.35 15.97
C LEU A 67 2.84 22.40 14.88
N PHE A 68 1.88 23.29 15.06
CA PHE A 68 1.55 24.37 14.14
C PHE A 68 1.60 25.70 14.88
N LYS A 69 2.06 26.74 14.21
CA LYS A 69 2.11 28.08 14.78
C LYS A 69 1.72 29.10 13.72
N ILE A 70 0.73 29.92 14.06
CA ILE A 70 0.32 31.04 13.22
C ILE A 70 1.23 32.21 13.55
N THR A 71 2.00 32.67 12.55
CA THR A 71 2.88 33.83 12.67
C THR A 71 2.60 34.80 11.53
N ARG A 72 2.89 36.09 11.74
CA ARG A 72 2.75 37.11 10.68
C ARG A 72 3.63 36.78 9.46
N GLU A 73 4.79 36.15 9.67
CA GLU A 73 5.67 35.68 8.58
C GLU A 73 5.04 34.51 7.78
N ALA A 74 4.46 33.53 8.47
CA ALA A 74 3.77 32.43 7.81
C ALA A 74 2.57 32.94 6.99
N ILE A 75 1.77 33.87 7.55
CA ILE A 75 0.66 34.52 6.84
C ILE A 75 1.14 35.24 5.58
N LYS A 76 2.23 36.02 5.68
CA LYS A 76 2.83 36.70 4.54
C LYS A 76 3.21 35.71 3.44
N THR A 77 3.83 34.59 3.81
CA THR A 77 4.28 33.57 2.85
C THR A 77 3.08 32.85 2.21
N VAL A 78 2.08 32.47 3.00
CA VAL A 78 0.80 31.90 2.51
C VAL A 78 0.17 32.83 1.46
N ASN A 79 0.17 34.15 1.74
CA ASN A 79 -0.40 35.14 0.82
C ASN A 79 0.48 35.37 -0.44
N GLN A 80 1.79 35.13 -0.39
CA GLN A 80 2.66 35.33 -1.55
C GLN A 80 2.60 34.15 -2.53
N SER A 81 2.54 32.92 -2.04
CA SER A 81 2.71 31.71 -2.86
C SER A 81 1.49 30.78 -2.84
N TRP A 82 0.28 31.34 -2.93
CA TRP A 82 -0.96 30.54 -2.97
C TRP A 82 -0.92 29.52 -4.13
N PRO A 83 -1.27 28.24 -3.90
CA PRO A 83 -1.00 27.15 -4.84
C PRO A 83 -2.00 27.08 -6.02
N THR A 84 -3.05 27.88 -6.01
CA THR A 84 -4.10 27.87 -7.04
C THR A 84 -4.39 29.29 -7.56
N ASN A 85 -5.24 29.38 -8.57
CA ASN A 85 -5.75 30.66 -9.06
C ASN A 85 -6.98 31.18 -8.28
N ASN A 86 -7.40 30.49 -7.21
CA ASN A 86 -8.59 30.87 -6.44
C ASN A 86 -8.30 32.04 -5.48
N LYS A 87 -8.48 33.26 -5.99
CA LYS A 87 -8.28 34.50 -5.23
C LYS A 87 -9.26 34.66 -4.07
N ALA A 88 -10.46 34.08 -4.15
CA ALA A 88 -11.46 34.15 -3.10
C ALA A 88 -11.03 33.34 -1.88
N ASN A 89 -10.65 32.07 -2.09
CA ASN A 89 -10.14 31.19 -1.03
C ASN A 89 -8.87 31.79 -0.38
N LYS A 90 -7.94 32.29 -1.20
CA LYS A 90 -6.75 32.99 -0.71
C LYS A 90 -7.10 34.16 0.22
N LYS A 91 -8.04 35.04 -0.19
CA LYS A 91 -8.46 36.19 0.62
C LYS A 91 -9.14 35.73 1.92
N ALA A 92 -10.03 34.74 1.84
CA ALA A 92 -10.74 34.21 3.00
C ALA A 92 -9.79 33.59 4.03
N VAL A 93 -8.83 32.78 3.58
CA VAL A 93 -7.79 32.20 4.45
C VAL A 93 -6.91 33.28 5.05
N ASN A 94 -6.50 34.28 4.28
CA ASN A 94 -5.71 35.39 4.82
C ASN A 94 -6.47 36.16 5.91
N THR A 95 -7.76 36.46 5.70
CA THR A 95 -8.60 37.09 6.74
C THR A 95 -8.65 36.22 7.99
N LEU A 96 -8.94 34.93 7.83
CA LEU A 96 -8.99 33.97 8.92
C LEU A 96 -7.69 33.93 9.73
N LEU A 97 -6.55 33.74 9.07
CA LEU A 97 -5.27 33.61 9.77
C LEU A 97 -4.88 34.92 10.48
N ASN A 98 -5.24 36.08 9.92
CA ASN A 98 -5.04 37.37 10.58
C ASN A 98 -5.95 37.57 11.81
N THR A 99 -7.14 36.96 11.85
CA THR A 99 -7.96 36.91 13.07
C THR A 99 -7.35 35.97 14.12
N LEU A 100 -6.85 34.81 13.68
CA LEU A 100 -6.34 33.78 14.58
C LEU A 100 -4.97 34.10 15.18
N VAL A 101 -4.09 34.83 14.48
CA VAL A 101 -2.74 35.11 14.96
C VAL A 101 -2.71 35.89 16.28
N ASP A 102 -3.69 36.77 16.50
CA ASP A 102 -3.77 37.60 17.70
C ASP A 102 -4.32 36.83 18.92
N THR A 103 -5.13 35.81 18.68
CA THR A 103 -5.78 35.00 19.73
C THR A 103 -5.06 33.66 19.99
N HIS A 104 -4.30 33.15 19.03
CA HIS A 104 -3.69 31.81 19.04
C HIS A 104 -2.20 31.85 18.67
N SER A 105 -1.42 32.70 19.36
CA SER A 105 0.00 32.94 19.08
C SER A 105 0.97 31.82 19.54
N LYS A 106 0.49 30.90 20.39
CA LYS A 106 1.26 29.73 20.87
C LYS A 106 1.21 28.58 19.85
N SER A 107 2.20 27.69 19.92
CA SER A 107 2.18 26.45 19.13
C SER A 107 1.03 25.55 19.58
N MET A 108 0.37 24.89 18.63
CA MET A 108 -0.80 24.04 18.87
C MET A 108 -0.74 22.75 18.05
N ARG A 109 -1.50 21.74 18.46
CA ARG A 109 -1.68 20.49 17.68
C ARG A 109 -2.60 20.74 16.48
N LYS A 110 -2.56 19.84 15.49
CA LYS A 110 -3.43 19.92 14.29
C LYS A 110 -4.91 20.05 14.65
N THR A 111 -5.40 19.27 15.60
CA THR A 111 -6.81 19.29 16.02
C THR A 111 -7.20 20.65 16.62
N GLN A 112 -6.34 21.25 17.44
CA GLN A 112 -6.56 22.58 18.00
C GLN A 112 -6.59 23.67 16.92
N LEU A 113 -5.68 23.58 15.93
CA LEU A 113 -5.68 24.47 14.78
C LEU A 113 -6.99 24.36 13.97
N LEU A 114 -7.44 23.13 13.69
CA LEU A 114 -8.67 22.90 12.93
C LEU A 114 -9.92 23.32 13.70
N TRP A 115 -9.94 23.18 15.03
CA TRP A 115 -11.02 23.71 15.86
C TRP A 115 -11.04 25.24 15.83
N ALA A 116 -9.90 25.90 16.05
CA ALA A 116 -9.82 27.37 15.99
C ALA A 116 -10.24 27.91 14.61
N TRP A 117 -9.85 27.20 13.54
CA TRP A 117 -10.31 27.48 12.18
C TRP A 117 -11.83 27.39 12.09
N ARG A 118 -12.40 26.24 12.46
CA ARG A 118 -13.84 25.96 12.36
C ARG A 118 -14.67 26.97 13.14
N ASP A 119 -14.25 27.30 14.36
CA ASP A 119 -14.97 28.22 15.25
C ASP A 119 -14.94 29.66 14.72
N THR A 120 -13.96 30.01 13.89
CA THR A 120 -13.87 31.32 13.24
C THR A 120 -14.56 31.34 11.88
N ASN A 121 -14.42 30.27 11.08
CA ASN A 121 -15.05 30.13 9.78
C ASN A 121 -15.19 28.63 9.39
N ASN A 122 -16.32 28.05 9.74
CA ASN A 122 -16.63 26.64 9.47
C ASN A 122 -16.76 26.33 7.97
N GLU A 123 -17.41 27.22 7.21
CA GLU A 123 -17.67 27.02 5.78
C GLU A 123 -16.38 26.99 4.96
N LEU A 124 -15.36 27.74 5.36
CA LEU A 124 -14.11 27.81 4.60
C LEU A 124 -13.43 26.43 4.48
N LEU A 125 -13.52 25.57 5.51
CA LEU A 125 -12.90 24.24 5.47
C LEU A 125 -13.52 23.33 4.39
N SER A 126 -14.82 23.48 4.08
CA SER A 126 -15.50 22.62 3.11
C SER A 126 -15.35 23.08 1.66
N VAL A 127 -14.96 24.35 1.44
CA VAL A 127 -14.80 24.93 0.09
C VAL A 127 -13.35 25.00 -0.38
N LEU A 128 -12.37 24.75 0.49
CA LEU A 128 -10.97 24.69 0.10
C LEU A 128 -10.71 23.45 -0.76
N HIS A 129 -9.94 23.64 -1.84
CA HIS A 129 -9.38 22.51 -2.55
C HIS A 129 -8.36 21.78 -1.65
N VAL A 130 -8.21 20.46 -1.82
CA VAL A 130 -7.30 19.65 -0.99
C VAL A 130 -5.86 20.18 -1.03
N SER A 131 -5.40 20.67 -2.19
CA SER A 131 -4.06 21.28 -2.33
C SER A 131 -3.93 22.60 -1.56
N GLU A 132 -4.99 23.41 -1.48
CA GLU A 132 -5.00 24.66 -0.70
C GLU A 132 -4.98 24.37 0.80
N PHE A 133 -5.81 23.43 1.24
CA PHE A 133 -5.85 22.98 2.63
C PHE A 133 -4.48 22.44 3.08
N ASN A 134 -3.88 21.54 2.29
CA ASN A 134 -2.57 20.98 2.60
C ASN A 134 -1.47 22.05 2.59
N TYR A 135 -1.49 22.97 1.62
CA TYR A 135 -0.54 24.10 1.58
C TYR A 135 -0.58 24.94 2.84
N VAL A 136 -1.77 25.33 3.31
CA VAL A 136 -1.90 26.13 4.53
C VAL A 136 -1.36 25.37 5.75
N LEU A 137 -1.69 24.08 5.89
CA LEU A 137 -1.15 23.27 6.98
C LEU A 137 0.38 23.17 6.91
N ASP A 138 0.95 22.96 5.74
CA ASP A 138 2.40 22.82 5.56
C ASP A 138 3.16 24.10 5.92
N MET A 139 2.61 25.25 5.52
CA MET A 139 3.19 26.57 5.82
C MET A 139 3.10 26.95 7.30
N LEU A 140 2.12 26.40 8.03
CA LEU A 140 1.93 26.66 9.46
C LEU A 140 2.65 25.64 10.36
N GLU A 141 3.06 24.49 9.82
CA GLU A 141 3.80 23.48 10.57
C GLU A 141 5.19 24.01 10.97
N ILE A 142 5.60 23.70 12.19
CA ILE A 142 6.92 24.05 12.74
C ILE A 142 7.69 22.81 13.16
N ALA A 143 9.02 22.90 13.16
CA ALA A 143 9.87 21.85 13.70
C ALA A 143 9.58 21.65 15.20
N VAL A 144 9.52 20.39 15.62
CA VAL A 144 9.43 20.02 17.04
C VAL A 144 10.85 19.70 17.50
N VAL A 145 11.38 20.52 18.40
CA VAL A 145 12.79 20.46 18.83
C VAL A 145 12.93 20.34 20.34
N ASP A 146 14.04 19.78 20.80
CA ASP A 146 14.44 19.75 22.20
C ASP A 146 15.02 21.09 22.68
N GLN A 147 15.50 21.13 23.92
CA GLN A 147 16.12 22.33 24.50
C GLN A 147 17.40 22.76 23.76
N GLN A 148 18.08 21.83 23.09
CA GLN A 148 19.30 22.03 22.31
C GLN A 148 19.00 22.35 20.84
N GLN A 149 17.73 22.56 20.47
CA GLN A 149 17.27 22.80 19.10
C GLN A 149 17.44 21.60 18.14
N ASN A 150 17.64 20.39 18.66
CA ASN A 150 17.64 19.19 17.83
C ASN A 150 16.20 18.73 17.58
N ARG A 151 15.91 18.29 16.35
CA ARG A 151 14.59 17.77 16.01
C ARG A 151 14.28 16.51 16.82
N ILE A 152 13.16 16.52 17.52
CA ILE A 152 12.64 15.34 18.21
C ILE A 152 12.03 14.42 17.16
N LYS A 153 12.47 13.16 17.15
CA LYS A 153 12.00 12.11 16.24
C LYS A 153 10.85 11.31 16.84
N GLU A 154 9.96 10.82 15.99
CA GLU A 154 9.02 9.78 16.39
C GLU A 154 9.78 8.48 16.72
N ARG A 155 9.34 7.74 17.74
CA ARG A 155 9.93 6.47 18.14
C ARG A 155 8.85 5.40 18.30
N VAL A 156 9.16 4.19 17.87
CA VAL A 156 8.31 3.01 18.00
C VAL A 156 8.89 2.10 19.08
N PHE A 157 8.02 1.51 19.89
CA PHE A 157 8.38 0.67 21.01
C PHE A 157 7.68 -0.70 20.95
N PRO A 158 8.18 -1.65 20.13
CA PRO A 158 7.52 -2.95 19.93
C PRO A 158 7.30 -3.75 21.22
N ALA A 159 8.21 -3.61 22.20
CA ALA A 159 8.13 -4.30 23.49
C ALA A 159 6.96 -3.85 24.38
N TYR A 160 6.39 -2.66 24.13
CA TYR A 160 5.26 -2.12 24.87
C TYR A 160 3.96 -2.12 24.06
N ASN A 161 3.92 -2.84 22.94
CA ASN A 161 2.75 -2.85 22.07
C ASN A 161 1.63 -3.72 22.64
N VAL A 162 0.40 -3.21 22.62
CA VAL A 162 -0.81 -3.95 23.04
C VAL A 162 -1.21 -4.99 21.99
N GLU A 163 -1.01 -4.70 20.70
CA GLU A 163 -1.38 -5.59 19.61
C GLU A 163 -0.23 -6.57 19.30
N SER A 164 -0.23 -7.72 19.96
CA SER A 164 0.81 -8.75 19.76
C SER A 164 0.93 -9.18 18.30
N SER A 165 -0.17 -9.22 17.54
CA SER A 165 -0.18 -9.65 16.14
C SER A 165 0.67 -8.74 15.25
N SER A 166 0.72 -7.43 15.52
CA SER A 166 1.61 -6.49 14.82
C SER A 166 3.08 -6.78 15.14
N THR A 167 3.37 -7.10 16.41
CA THR A 167 4.71 -7.47 16.86
C THR A 167 5.15 -8.80 16.22
N ASP A 168 4.26 -9.77 16.09
CA ASP A 168 4.53 -11.06 15.43
C ASP A 168 4.89 -10.88 13.95
N ILE A 169 4.21 -9.98 13.24
CA ILE A 169 4.56 -9.62 11.85
C ILE A 169 5.97 -9.03 11.79
N LEU A 170 6.32 -8.09 12.67
CA LEU A 170 7.69 -7.55 12.71
C LEU A 170 8.73 -8.60 13.02
N ASP A 171 8.43 -9.51 13.95
CA ASP A 171 9.34 -10.56 14.34
C ASP A 171 9.60 -11.53 13.19
N PHE A 172 8.57 -11.85 12.43
CA PHE A 172 8.69 -12.62 11.19
C PHE A 172 9.55 -11.90 10.14
N VAL A 173 9.29 -10.61 9.92
CA VAL A 173 10.07 -9.78 8.98
C VAL A 173 11.54 -9.77 9.42
N ALA A 174 11.80 -9.53 10.69
CA ALA A 174 13.15 -9.48 11.23
C ALA A 174 13.89 -10.81 11.08
N ALA A 175 13.21 -11.93 11.33
CA ALA A 175 13.76 -13.27 11.11
C ALA A 175 14.07 -13.52 9.61
N SER A 176 13.14 -13.17 8.72
CA SER A 176 13.28 -13.36 7.27
C SER A 176 14.48 -12.58 6.71
N ILE A 177 14.70 -11.37 7.21
CA ILE A 177 15.82 -10.53 6.80
C ILE A 177 17.15 -11.14 7.28
N LYS A 178 17.22 -11.64 8.51
CA LYS A 178 18.44 -12.24 9.09
C LYS A 178 18.87 -13.55 8.43
N VAL A 179 17.92 -14.32 7.88
CA VAL A 179 18.26 -15.54 7.09
C VAL A 179 19.16 -15.20 5.90
N ASN A 180 19.01 -14.00 5.35
CA ASN A 180 19.73 -13.56 4.15
C ASN A 180 21.04 -12.81 4.46
N SER A 181 21.29 -12.39 5.71
CA SER A 181 22.51 -11.63 6.07
C SER A 181 22.79 -11.63 7.57
N GLN A 182 24.07 -11.77 7.95
CA GLN A 182 24.55 -11.64 9.33
C GLN A 182 24.59 -10.18 9.83
N THR A 183 24.69 -9.21 8.91
CA THR A 183 24.60 -7.77 9.21
C THR A 183 23.52 -7.15 8.31
N PRO A 184 22.24 -7.41 8.61
CA PRO A 184 21.16 -7.06 7.70
C PRO A 184 20.94 -5.54 7.65
N LYS A 185 21.01 -4.99 6.43
CA LYS A 185 20.68 -3.60 6.14
C LYS A 185 19.29 -3.52 5.49
N VAL A 186 18.45 -2.64 6.02
CA VAL A 186 17.09 -2.40 5.54
C VAL A 186 16.98 -0.96 5.06
N LEU A 187 16.45 -0.78 3.85
CA LEU A 187 16.14 0.53 3.30
C LEU A 187 14.64 0.77 3.31
N VAL A 188 14.22 1.87 3.92
CA VAL A 188 12.82 2.26 4.00
C VAL A 188 12.54 3.36 2.97
N ILE A 189 11.57 3.13 2.09
CA ILE A 189 11.08 4.09 1.11
C ILE A 189 9.70 4.56 1.55
N THR A 190 9.58 5.85 1.87
CA THR A 190 8.33 6.45 2.37
C THR A 190 7.49 7.15 1.29
N ALA A 191 7.74 6.83 0.01
CA ALA A 191 7.18 7.53 -1.15
C ALA A 191 5.66 7.37 -1.33
N SER A 192 5.02 6.42 -0.64
CA SER A 192 3.55 6.34 -0.62
C SER A 192 2.93 7.47 0.22
N SER A 193 3.69 8.09 1.13
CA SER A 193 3.17 9.20 1.93
C SER A 193 3.21 10.52 1.15
N ARG A 194 2.17 11.35 1.32
CA ARG A 194 2.18 12.75 0.85
C ARG A 194 3.39 13.54 1.40
N ASP A 195 3.72 13.30 2.66
CA ASP A 195 4.87 13.88 3.36
C ASP A 195 5.83 12.75 3.77
N PRO A 196 6.77 12.34 2.90
CA PRO A 196 7.66 11.20 3.15
C PRO A 196 8.61 11.43 4.32
N TYR A 197 8.92 12.69 4.65
CA TYR A 197 9.82 13.07 5.74
C TYR A 197 9.20 12.79 7.11
N ALA A 198 7.89 13.03 7.23
CA ALA A 198 7.17 12.80 8.48
C ALA A 198 7.06 11.32 8.83
N SER A 199 6.88 10.45 7.82
CA SER A 199 6.75 9.00 8.02
C SER A 199 8.10 8.30 8.24
N ALA A 200 9.22 8.94 7.85
CA ALA A 200 10.55 8.33 7.89
C ALA A 200 10.96 7.88 9.30
N ASP A 201 10.74 8.72 10.32
CA ASP A 201 11.11 8.42 11.70
C ASP A 201 10.39 7.16 12.22
N TYR A 202 9.08 7.05 11.96
CA TYR A 202 8.28 5.91 12.39
C TYR A 202 8.83 4.61 11.81
N TYR A 203 8.99 4.52 10.49
CA TYR A 203 9.43 3.28 9.85
C TYR A 203 10.90 2.94 10.13
N GLU A 204 11.79 3.94 10.22
CA GLU A 204 13.17 3.68 10.68
C GLU A 204 13.16 3.12 12.11
N SER A 205 12.42 3.73 13.04
CA SER A 205 12.34 3.24 14.41
C SER A 205 11.64 1.88 14.52
N LEU A 206 10.63 1.62 13.68
CA LEU A 206 9.88 0.37 13.62
C LEU A 206 10.80 -0.82 13.30
N LEU A 207 11.73 -0.62 12.36
CA LEU A 207 12.54 -1.68 11.78
C LEU A 207 13.96 -1.74 12.35
N ASN A 208 14.43 -0.67 13.01
CA ASN A 208 15.73 -0.62 13.68
C ASN A 208 15.68 -1.35 15.04
N HIS A 209 15.40 -2.65 15.01
CA HIS A 209 15.30 -3.49 16.19
C HIS A 209 15.94 -4.87 15.96
N LYS A 210 16.18 -5.61 17.05
CA LYS A 210 16.71 -6.98 17.00
C LYS A 210 18.00 -7.12 16.15
N GLY A 211 18.87 -6.13 16.13
CA GLY A 211 20.14 -6.19 15.37
C GLY A 211 20.00 -5.95 13.87
N ILE A 212 18.87 -5.38 13.43
CA ILE A 212 18.67 -4.89 12.07
C ILE A 212 19.05 -3.42 12.02
N GLN A 213 19.83 -3.03 11.02
CA GLN A 213 20.12 -1.62 10.74
C GLN A 213 19.14 -1.12 9.68
N ALA A 214 18.13 -0.35 10.12
CA ALA A 214 17.19 0.31 9.21
C ALA A 214 17.63 1.75 8.94
N GLU A 215 17.55 2.15 7.68
CA GLU A 215 17.87 3.50 7.20
C GLU A 215 16.78 3.96 6.24
N TRP A 216 16.35 5.21 6.36
CA TRP A 216 15.47 5.84 5.39
C TRP A 216 16.25 6.11 4.10
N LEU A 217 15.79 5.54 3.00
CA LEU A 217 16.26 5.88 1.67
C LEU A 217 15.46 7.09 1.19
N PRO A 218 16.07 8.27 1.01
CA PRO A 218 15.37 9.50 0.64
C PRO A 218 15.00 9.52 -0.85
N LEU A 219 14.46 8.41 -1.35
CA LEU A 219 13.91 8.26 -2.68
C LEU A 219 12.47 8.75 -2.66
N THR A 220 12.30 10.07 -2.78
CA THR A 220 11.03 10.78 -2.97
C THR A 220 10.76 11.04 -4.46
N PRO A 221 9.53 11.40 -4.88
CA PRO A 221 9.28 11.80 -6.27
C PRO A 221 10.19 12.95 -6.75
N ALA A 222 10.44 13.95 -5.88
CA ALA A 222 11.35 15.06 -6.18
C ALA A 222 12.80 14.57 -6.41
N SER A 223 13.31 13.71 -5.53
CA SER A 223 14.67 13.16 -5.67
C SER A 223 14.81 12.21 -6.87
N ALA A 224 13.77 11.40 -7.17
CA ALA A 224 13.77 10.51 -8.31
C ALA A 224 13.85 11.30 -9.63
N TYR A 225 13.05 12.36 -9.74
CA TYR A 225 13.11 13.29 -10.87
C TYR A 225 14.47 14.00 -10.93
N ALA A 226 14.98 14.49 -9.80
CA ALA A 226 16.25 15.21 -9.74
C ALA A 226 17.45 14.34 -10.16
N LEU A 227 17.48 13.08 -9.72
CA LEU A 227 18.56 12.13 -10.01
C LEU A 227 18.73 11.86 -11.51
N VAL A 228 17.64 11.76 -12.26
CA VAL A 228 17.71 11.47 -13.70
C VAL A 228 17.87 12.70 -14.57
N ASN A 229 17.51 13.89 -14.06
CA ASN A 229 17.57 15.15 -14.79
C ASN A 229 18.75 16.05 -14.36
N ASP A 230 19.60 15.58 -13.44
CA ASP A 230 20.72 16.36 -12.86
C ASP A 230 20.26 17.67 -12.21
N LYS A 231 19.17 17.60 -11.42
CA LYS A 231 18.51 18.76 -10.78
C LYS A 231 18.52 18.73 -9.26
N CYS A 232 19.54 18.12 -8.65
CA CYS A 232 19.62 17.97 -7.19
C CYS A 232 19.61 19.31 -6.43
N ASN A 233 20.16 20.38 -7.03
CA ASN A 233 20.14 21.71 -6.41
C ASN A 233 18.75 22.37 -6.45
N GLU A 234 17.80 21.84 -7.23
CA GLU A 234 16.42 22.33 -7.35
C GLU A 234 15.43 21.56 -6.46
N LEU A 235 15.90 20.68 -5.56
CA LEU A 235 15.02 19.80 -4.77
C LEU A 235 13.91 20.54 -4.02
N ASN A 236 14.14 21.75 -3.52
CA ASN A 236 13.07 22.51 -2.86
C ASN A 236 11.93 22.86 -3.83
N THR A 237 12.28 23.34 -5.03
CA THR A 237 11.31 23.62 -6.09
C THR A 237 10.62 22.34 -6.55
N LEU A 238 11.38 21.25 -6.72
CA LEU A 238 10.84 19.97 -7.15
C LEU A 238 9.87 19.36 -6.14
N ARG A 239 10.08 19.52 -4.82
CA ARG A 239 9.07 19.12 -3.82
C ARG A 239 7.75 19.86 -4.01
N GLN A 240 7.79 21.13 -4.41
CA GLN A 240 6.60 21.93 -4.63
C GLN A 240 5.89 21.54 -5.93
N THR A 241 6.65 21.28 -7.01
CA THR A 241 6.09 20.98 -8.35
C THR A 241 5.73 19.52 -8.55
N GLU A 242 6.51 18.59 -8.01
CA GLU A 242 6.31 17.15 -8.16
C GLU A 242 5.46 16.54 -7.04
N MET A 243 5.49 17.11 -5.84
CA MET A 243 4.85 16.51 -4.66
C MET A 243 3.80 17.41 -4.00
N HIS A 244 3.64 18.66 -4.45
CA HIS A 244 2.79 19.67 -3.80
C HIS A 244 3.04 19.77 -2.29
N LEU A 245 4.32 19.71 -1.91
CA LEU A 245 4.77 19.67 -0.52
C LEU A 245 5.68 20.87 -0.22
N PHE A 246 5.38 21.58 0.87
CA PHE A 246 5.95 22.90 1.14
C PHE A 246 6.62 22.97 2.52
N ASN A 247 7.54 23.92 2.70
CA ASN A 247 8.14 24.28 4.00
C ASN A 247 8.87 23.14 4.72
N ARG A 248 9.28 22.08 4.00
CA ARG A 248 9.91 20.90 4.62
C ARG A 248 11.34 21.15 5.08
N GLU A 249 12.04 22.07 4.43
CA GLU A 249 13.38 22.53 4.82
C GLU A 249 13.40 23.23 6.18
N LYS A 250 12.27 23.79 6.63
CA LYS A 250 12.13 24.36 7.98
C LYS A 250 11.69 23.32 9.01
N VAL A 251 10.82 22.38 8.63
CA VAL A 251 10.23 21.40 9.56
C VAL A 251 11.12 20.16 9.78
N TYR A 252 11.75 19.66 8.70
CA TYR A 252 12.55 18.42 8.66
C TYR A 252 13.92 18.67 8.02
N ARG A 253 14.63 19.71 8.49
CA ARG A 253 15.91 20.14 7.92
C ARG A 253 16.93 19.00 7.80
N ASP A 254 17.08 18.20 8.85
CA ASP A 254 17.97 17.03 8.87
C ASP A 254 17.67 16.05 7.72
N ARG A 255 16.38 15.84 7.41
CA ARG A 255 15.95 14.94 6.35
C ARG A 255 16.11 15.55 4.97
N THR A 256 15.80 16.83 4.80
CA THR A 256 15.98 17.52 3.51
C THR A 256 17.47 17.67 3.15
N ASP A 257 18.33 17.85 4.15
CA ASP A 257 19.79 17.89 3.97
C ASP A 257 20.32 16.50 3.59
N THR A 258 19.78 15.43 4.22
CA THR A 258 20.09 14.04 3.88
C THR A 258 19.66 13.69 2.44
N GLU A 259 18.48 14.13 2.02
CA GLU A 259 17.99 13.94 0.64
C GLU A 259 18.85 14.66 -0.39
N LEU A 260 19.27 15.90 -0.10
CA LEU A 260 20.17 16.65 -0.98
C LEU A 260 21.52 15.92 -1.13
N ALA A 261 22.12 15.51 -0.02
CA ALA A 261 23.38 14.77 -0.03
C ALA A 261 23.25 13.45 -0.81
N PHE A 262 22.16 12.70 -0.60
CA PHE A 262 21.87 11.49 -1.37
C PHE A 262 21.75 11.76 -2.87
N CYS A 263 20.99 12.79 -3.27
CA CYS A 263 20.81 13.13 -4.68
C CYS A 263 22.15 13.48 -5.33
N GLN A 264 22.98 14.28 -4.67
CA GLN A 264 24.30 14.70 -5.15
C GLN A 264 25.29 13.54 -5.32
N GLN A 265 25.12 12.42 -4.61
CA GLN A 265 25.93 11.21 -4.82
C GLN A 265 25.56 10.45 -6.11
N GLY A 266 24.38 10.72 -6.68
CA GLY A 266 23.95 10.20 -7.96
C GLY A 266 23.54 8.73 -7.97
N ILE A 267 23.11 8.27 -9.15
CA ILE A 267 22.50 6.94 -9.37
C ILE A 267 23.45 5.79 -9.00
N ASN A 268 24.76 5.95 -9.22
CA ASN A 268 25.75 4.92 -8.88
C ASN A 268 25.83 4.66 -7.37
N ALA A 269 25.72 5.70 -6.54
CA ALA A 269 25.69 5.55 -5.10
C ALA A 269 24.39 4.88 -4.63
N LEU A 270 23.24 5.28 -5.19
CA LEU A 270 21.96 4.59 -4.96
C LEU A 270 22.05 3.10 -5.31
N HIS A 271 22.63 2.77 -6.46
CA HIS A 271 22.85 1.38 -6.88
C HIS A 271 23.71 0.60 -5.87
N LYS A 272 24.79 1.21 -5.36
CA LYS A 272 25.63 0.62 -4.32
C LYS A 272 24.85 0.40 -3.03
N GLN A 273 24.09 1.39 -2.58
CA GLN A 273 23.27 1.32 -1.36
C GLN A 273 22.22 0.19 -1.47
N LEU A 274 21.51 0.12 -2.60
CA LEU A 274 20.54 -0.95 -2.88
C LEU A 274 21.20 -2.32 -2.93
N ASN A 275 22.36 -2.47 -3.58
CA ASN A 275 23.05 -3.76 -3.66
C ASN A 275 23.45 -4.29 -2.26
N THR A 276 23.81 -3.40 -1.33
CA THR A 276 24.15 -3.78 0.06
C THR A 276 22.93 -4.02 0.95
N ALA A 277 21.73 -3.60 0.53
CA ALA A 277 20.52 -3.79 1.31
C ALA A 277 19.96 -5.21 1.15
N THR A 278 19.67 -5.85 2.27
CA THR A 278 19.01 -7.15 2.35
C THR A 278 17.51 -7.02 2.09
N ALA A 279 16.91 -5.91 2.54
CA ALA A 279 15.50 -5.65 2.35
C ALA A 279 15.21 -4.21 1.92
N VAL A 280 14.10 -4.05 1.19
CA VAL A 280 13.46 -2.75 0.95
C VAL A 280 12.02 -2.78 1.43
N ILE A 281 11.59 -1.67 2.02
CA ILE A 281 10.28 -1.53 2.65
C ILE A 281 9.54 -0.37 1.98
N PHE A 282 8.30 -0.60 1.56
CA PHE A 282 7.40 0.41 1.03
C PHE A 282 6.28 0.65 2.02
N ASN A 283 6.16 1.91 2.47
CA ASN A 283 5.17 2.29 3.45
C ASN A 283 3.74 2.36 2.88
N ASP A 284 2.80 2.51 3.79
CA ASP A 284 1.41 2.81 3.48
C ASP A 284 1.18 4.28 3.06
N GLY A 285 0.07 4.55 2.39
CA GLY A 285 -0.34 5.89 1.97
C GLY A 285 -1.15 5.87 0.68
N ASP A 286 -0.53 6.32 -0.40
CA ASP A 286 -1.10 6.40 -1.75
C ASP A 286 -0.15 5.69 -2.74
N GLN A 287 -0.67 4.63 -3.36
CA GLN A 287 0.07 3.83 -4.32
C GLN A 287 0.39 4.59 -5.61
N ALA A 288 -0.41 5.58 -6.01
CA ALA A 288 -0.10 6.43 -7.17
C ALA A 288 1.14 7.30 -6.91
N LEU A 289 1.31 7.79 -5.67
CA LEU A 289 2.53 8.51 -5.27
C LEU A 289 3.75 7.59 -5.30
N ALA A 290 3.62 6.36 -4.79
CA ALA A 290 4.71 5.40 -4.78
C ALA A 290 5.18 5.00 -6.20
N GLN A 291 4.31 5.03 -7.21
CA GLN A 291 4.72 4.79 -8.60
C GLN A 291 5.71 5.84 -9.11
N GLN A 292 5.67 7.07 -8.60
CA GLN A 292 6.54 8.17 -9.07
C GLN A 292 8.01 7.98 -8.73
N VAL A 293 8.36 7.00 -7.89
CA VAL A 293 9.75 6.62 -7.61
C VAL A 293 10.18 5.34 -8.34
N LEU A 294 9.25 4.69 -9.03
CA LEU A 294 9.49 3.50 -9.84
C LEU A 294 9.51 3.81 -11.33
N PHE A 295 8.67 4.75 -11.76
CA PHE A 295 8.48 5.10 -13.15
C PHE A 295 8.52 6.61 -13.36
N THR A 296 9.01 7.03 -14.53
CA THR A 296 8.84 8.40 -15.02
C THR A 296 7.36 8.68 -15.32
N ARG A 297 7.00 9.95 -15.51
CA ARG A 297 5.62 10.33 -15.91
C ARG A 297 5.18 9.69 -17.23
N SER A 298 6.12 9.36 -18.14
CA SER A 298 5.79 8.63 -19.38
C SER A 298 5.48 7.15 -19.13
N GLY A 299 5.89 6.60 -17.99
CA GLY A 299 5.74 5.19 -17.62
C GLY A 299 7.01 4.35 -17.81
N GLU A 300 8.15 4.99 -18.10
CA GLU A 300 9.43 4.29 -18.23
C GLU A 300 10.00 3.96 -16.84
N PRO A 301 10.52 2.75 -16.59
CA PRO A 301 11.11 2.41 -15.32
C PRO A 301 12.38 3.23 -15.05
N TYR A 302 12.56 3.68 -13.82
CA TYR A 302 13.79 4.36 -13.41
C TYR A 302 15.00 3.40 -13.41
N PRO A 303 16.24 3.91 -13.53
CA PRO A 303 17.45 3.08 -13.60
C PRO A 303 17.71 2.15 -12.40
N TRP A 304 17.03 2.34 -11.28
CA TRP A 304 17.13 1.48 -10.09
C TRP A 304 15.98 0.47 -9.94
N PHE A 305 14.99 0.47 -10.84
CA PHE A 305 13.77 -0.35 -10.74
C PHE A 305 14.09 -1.83 -10.52
N THR A 306 14.95 -2.43 -11.36
CA THR A 306 15.30 -3.85 -11.27
C THR A 306 16.07 -4.19 -10.00
N LYS A 307 16.79 -3.23 -9.41
CA LYS A 307 17.48 -3.42 -8.12
C LYS A 307 16.50 -3.46 -6.95
N LEU A 308 15.44 -2.66 -6.99
CA LEU A 308 14.33 -2.74 -6.04
C LEU A 308 13.57 -4.07 -6.20
N GLN A 309 13.21 -4.41 -7.44
CA GLN A 309 12.45 -5.62 -7.78
C GLN A 309 13.16 -6.92 -7.36
N SER A 310 14.50 -6.95 -7.44
CA SER A 310 15.33 -8.13 -7.13
C SER A 310 15.77 -8.22 -5.67
N ARG A 311 15.25 -7.37 -4.76
CA ARG A 311 15.66 -7.46 -3.35
C ARG A 311 15.23 -8.81 -2.73
N PRO A 312 16.09 -9.45 -1.92
CA PRO A 312 15.77 -10.73 -1.27
C PRO A 312 14.51 -10.66 -0.39
N VAL A 313 14.34 -9.57 0.35
CA VAL A 313 13.12 -9.33 1.13
C VAL A 313 12.49 -8.02 0.69
N ILE A 314 11.21 -8.06 0.34
CA ILE A 314 10.43 -6.86 0.07
C ILE A 314 9.21 -6.86 0.97
N MET A 315 9.08 -5.82 1.78
CA MET A 315 7.88 -5.61 2.60
C MET A 315 7.07 -4.45 2.00
N GLY A 316 5.79 -4.71 1.76
CA GLY A 316 4.81 -3.68 1.46
C GLY A 316 3.87 -3.50 2.64
N VAL A 317 3.45 -2.27 2.92
CA VAL A 317 2.42 -1.97 3.92
C VAL A 317 1.31 -1.21 3.24
N GLY A 318 0.07 -1.71 3.31
CA GLY A 318 -1.11 -1.11 2.67
C GLY A 318 -0.87 -0.80 1.19
N SER A 319 -0.74 0.48 0.81
CA SER A 319 -0.38 0.88 -0.55
C SER A 319 0.94 0.29 -1.05
N GLY A 320 1.93 0.08 -0.18
CA GLY A 320 3.17 -0.63 -0.52
C GLY A 320 2.95 -2.10 -0.89
N SER A 321 1.91 -2.75 -0.35
CA SER A 321 1.50 -4.11 -0.74
C SER A 321 0.82 -4.12 -2.11
N ILE A 322 -0.03 -3.13 -2.37
CA ILE A 322 -0.65 -2.91 -3.68
C ILE A 322 0.42 -2.64 -4.75
N LEU A 323 1.54 -2.00 -4.39
CA LEU A 323 2.66 -1.74 -5.29
C LEU A 323 3.37 -3.02 -5.76
N GLN A 324 3.09 -4.20 -5.19
CA GLN A 324 3.69 -5.46 -5.66
C GLN A 324 3.01 -6.03 -6.92
N ASN A 325 1.85 -5.47 -7.29
CA ASN A 325 1.16 -5.78 -8.54
C ASN A 325 2.02 -5.48 -9.78
N GLY A 326 1.60 -6.01 -10.93
CA GLY A 326 2.23 -5.82 -12.23
C GLY A 326 2.93 -7.06 -12.77
N GLY A 327 2.98 -8.13 -11.98
CA GLY A 327 3.50 -9.42 -12.39
C GLY A 327 2.61 -10.08 -13.43
N VAL A 328 3.19 -10.95 -14.25
CA VAL A 328 2.43 -11.74 -15.22
C VAL A 328 2.17 -13.11 -14.60
N SER A 329 0.91 -13.46 -14.41
CA SER A 329 0.57 -14.75 -13.82
C SER A 329 0.88 -15.93 -14.73
N ALA A 330 0.86 -17.14 -14.17
CA ALA A 330 0.99 -18.38 -14.94
C ALA A 330 -0.06 -18.50 -16.07
N GLN A 331 -1.16 -17.73 -16.01
CA GLN A 331 -2.20 -17.64 -17.04
C GLN A 331 -1.90 -16.57 -18.10
N GLY A 332 -0.73 -15.92 -18.05
CA GLY A 332 -0.29 -14.90 -19.02
C GLY A 332 -0.98 -13.54 -18.87
N LYS A 333 -1.69 -13.29 -17.77
CA LYS A 333 -2.35 -12.01 -17.49
C LYS A 333 -1.50 -11.16 -16.56
N LYS A 334 -1.25 -9.91 -16.96
CA LYS A 334 -0.52 -8.93 -16.14
C LYS A 334 -1.44 -8.37 -15.07
N SER A 335 -1.11 -8.50 -13.79
CA SER A 335 -1.97 -7.99 -12.72
C SER A 335 -2.04 -6.46 -12.74
N VAL A 336 -3.23 -5.95 -12.43
CA VAL A 336 -3.56 -4.52 -12.43
C VAL A 336 -3.49 -3.97 -11.00
N MET A 337 -3.28 -2.67 -10.88
CA MET A 337 -3.22 -1.99 -9.59
C MET A 337 -4.53 -1.23 -9.33
N VAL A 338 -5.13 -1.42 -8.16
CA VAL A 338 -6.30 -0.59 -7.75
C VAL A 338 -5.80 0.77 -7.29
N LEU A 339 -6.44 1.85 -7.78
CA LEU A 339 -6.16 3.22 -7.36
C LEU A 339 -7.16 3.70 -6.30
N GLN A 340 -8.45 3.47 -6.52
CA GLN A 340 -9.51 3.84 -5.57
C GLN A 340 -10.80 3.04 -5.79
N GLY A 341 -11.84 3.36 -5.00
CA GLY A 341 -13.19 2.83 -5.13
C GLY A 341 -13.65 1.97 -3.96
N ASP A 342 -14.94 1.72 -3.88
CA ASP A 342 -15.56 0.79 -2.93
C ASP A 342 -16.28 -0.37 -3.65
N SER A 343 -16.84 -1.31 -2.87
CA SER A 343 -17.53 -2.47 -3.44
C SER A 343 -18.86 -2.13 -4.09
N LEU A 344 -19.62 -1.20 -3.53
CA LEU A 344 -21.00 -0.94 -3.95
C LEU A 344 -21.01 -0.16 -5.27
N SER A 345 -20.21 0.91 -5.34
CA SER A 345 -20.02 1.69 -6.56
C SER A 345 -19.32 0.86 -7.64
N ALA A 346 -18.38 -0.03 -7.29
CA ALA A 346 -17.83 -1.00 -8.25
C ALA A 346 -18.91 -1.93 -8.83
N LEU A 347 -19.79 -2.49 -8.00
CA LEU A 347 -20.87 -3.36 -8.49
C LEU A 347 -21.83 -2.63 -9.43
N ARG A 348 -22.13 -1.35 -9.17
CA ARG A 348 -23.01 -0.51 -10.01
C ARG A 348 -22.38 -0.07 -11.32
N GLN A 349 -21.16 0.46 -11.25
CA GLN A 349 -20.56 1.23 -12.34
C GLN A 349 -19.46 0.45 -13.08
N GLY A 350 -18.88 -0.56 -12.43
CA GLY A 350 -17.68 -1.23 -12.91
C GLY A 350 -16.40 -0.46 -12.68
N GLY A 351 -15.31 -1.04 -13.18
CA GLY A 351 -13.98 -0.47 -13.10
C GLY A 351 -13.65 0.41 -14.31
N THR A 352 -13.09 1.58 -14.03
CA THR A 352 -12.50 2.47 -15.03
C THR A 352 -10.99 2.30 -15.06
N ASN A 353 -10.42 2.07 -16.24
CA ASN A 353 -8.96 2.12 -16.41
C ASN A 353 -8.50 3.57 -16.48
N TYR A 354 -7.54 3.93 -15.63
CA TYR A 354 -6.84 5.20 -15.66
C TYR A 354 -5.32 4.98 -15.60
N ASP A 355 -4.71 4.80 -16.76
CA ASP A 355 -3.29 4.51 -16.91
C ASP A 355 -2.42 5.76 -16.77
N CYS A 356 -2.04 6.07 -15.53
CA CYS A 356 -1.13 7.16 -15.27
C CYS A 356 -0.21 6.91 -14.06
N ILE A 357 0.86 7.70 -13.96
CA ILE A 357 1.84 7.63 -12.87
C ILE A 357 1.71 8.92 -12.05
N GLY A 358 1.31 8.78 -10.78
CA GLY A 358 1.29 9.91 -9.84
C GLY A 358 0.19 10.94 -10.04
N CYS A 359 -0.92 10.61 -10.72
CA CYS A 359 -1.99 11.59 -10.90
C CYS A 359 -2.89 11.69 -9.69
N GLU A 360 -3.45 12.88 -9.52
CA GLU A 360 -4.64 13.09 -8.71
C GLU A 360 -5.87 12.52 -9.45
N MET A 361 -6.69 11.75 -8.73
CA MET A 361 -7.92 11.19 -9.28
C MET A 361 -8.95 12.30 -9.47
N LYS A 362 -9.66 12.29 -10.61
CA LYS A 362 -10.72 13.26 -10.91
C LYS A 362 -12.10 12.70 -10.56
N GLU A 363 -12.22 11.39 -10.57
CA GLU A 363 -13.39 10.62 -10.24
C GLU A 363 -13.65 10.68 -8.73
N ALA A 364 -14.92 10.57 -8.35
CA ALA A 364 -15.30 10.43 -6.95
C ALA A 364 -14.62 9.19 -6.33
N SER A 365 -14.25 9.29 -5.05
CA SER A 365 -13.41 8.30 -4.36
C SER A 365 -14.01 6.90 -4.26
N ASP A 366 -15.33 6.79 -4.43
CA ASP A 366 -16.11 5.54 -4.41
C ASP A 366 -16.07 4.79 -5.74
N VAL A 367 -15.77 5.47 -6.85
CA VAL A 367 -15.65 4.84 -8.17
C VAL A 367 -14.42 3.93 -8.21
N LEU A 368 -14.59 2.70 -8.71
CA LEU A 368 -13.47 1.78 -8.93
C LEU A 368 -12.60 2.28 -10.07
N VAL A 369 -11.40 2.74 -9.74
CA VAL A 369 -10.37 3.12 -10.70
C VAL A 369 -9.19 2.19 -10.53
N TYR A 370 -8.67 1.69 -11.65
CA TYR A 370 -7.49 0.82 -11.69
C TYR A 370 -6.52 1.25 -12.79
N SER A 371 -5.29 0.76 -12.73
CA SER A 371 -4.25 1.03 -13.70
C SER A 371 -3.56 -0.26 -14.16
N THR A 372 -3.31 -0.36 -15.46
CA THR A 372 -2.47 -1.41 -16.08
C THR A 372 -0.98 -1.03 -16.09
N LYS A 373 -0.68 0.27 -15.96
CA LYS A 373 0.61 0.77 -15.46
C LYS A 373 0.68 0.46 -13.96
N SER A 374 1.23 -0.71 -13.66
CA SER A 374 1.19 -1.31 -12.34
C SER A 374 2.48 -1.03 -11.56
N GLY A 375 2.74 -1.78 -10.49
CA GLY A 375 3.87 -1.56 -9.57
C GLY A 375 5.13 -2.35 -9.92
N LEU A 376 5.82 -2.85 -8.88
CA LEU A 376 7.11 -3.54 -8.93
C LEU A 376 7.07 -4.90 -9.63
N ALA A 377 5.88 -5.46 -9.91
CA ALA A 377 5.73 -6.75 -10.56
C ALA A 377 6.48 -7.90 -9.85
N THR A 378 6.52 -7.88 -8.52
CA THR A 378 7.18 -8.89 -7.69
C THR A 378 6.22 -10.00 -7.30
N PHE A 379 4.93 -9.69 -7.14
CA PHE A 379 3.88 -10.67 -6.90
C PHE A 379 3.18 -11.02 -8.21
N ASP A 380 3.41 -12.25 -8.69
CA ASP A 380 2.96 -12.75 -9.98
C ASP A 380 1.77 -13.72 -9.87
N TYR A 381 1.21 -13.93 -8.68
CA TYR A 381 0.08 -14.85 -8.51
C TYR A 381 -1.29 -14.24 -8.86
N GLY A 382 -1.43 -12.91 -8.84
CA GLY A 382 -2.68 -12.23 -9.14
C GLY A 382 -2.70 -10.78 -8.67
N THR A 383 -3.89 -10.18 -8.61
CA THR A 383 -4.05 -8.80 -8.15
C THR A 383 -4.15 -8.72 -6.62
N VAL A 384 -3.35 -7.87 -5.99
CA VAL A 384 -3.35 -7.62 -4.55
C VAL A 384 -4.14 -6.36 -4.22
N ASP A 385 -4.90 -6.44 -3.13
CA ASP A 385 -5.64 -5.35 -2.50
C ASP A 385 -5.40 -5.34 -0.98
N SER A 386 -5.59 -4.19 -0.33
CA SER A 386 -5.28 -3.94 1.09
C SER A 386 -6.46 -3.30 1.83
N HIS A 387 -6.33 -3.11 3.15
CA HIS A 387 -7.37 -2.67 4.09
C HIS A 387 -8.70 -3.37 3.86
N PHE A 388 -8.63 -4.68 3.64
CA PHE A 388 -9.55 -5.32 2.73
C PHE A 388 -10.96 -5.49 3.30
N SER A 389 -11.13 -6.33 4.32
CA SER A 389 -12.44 -6.53 4.93
C SER A 389 -12.89 -5.30 5.73
N GLU A 390 -11.96 -4.57 6.35
CA GLU A 390 -12.24 -3.35 7.12
C GLU A 390 -12.90 -2.25 6.27
N ARG A 391 -12.56 -2.19 4.98
CA ARG A 391 -13.15 -1.26 4.01
C ARG A 391 -14.11 -1.94 3.03
N ASN A 392 -14.55 -3.15 3.33
CA ASN A 392 -15.53 -3.91 2.56
C ASN A 392 -15.14 -4.09 1.09
N ARG A 393 -13.89 -4.43 0.79
CA ARG A 393 -13.34 -4.41 -0.58
C ARG A 393 -13.49 -5.73 -1.36
N THR A 394 -14.16 -6.73 -0.80
CA THR A 394 -14.32 -8.05 -1.45
C THR A 394 -14.97 -7.98 -2.82
N MET A 395 -16.10 -7.29 -2.94
CA MET A 395 -16.80 -7.19 -4.24
C MET A 395 -16.15 -6.18 -5.19
N ARG A 396 -15.45 -5.17 -4.67
CA ARG A 396 -14.57 -4.31 -5.47
C ARG A 396 -13.52 -5.14 -6.19
N LEU A 397 -12.82 -6.02 -5.47
CA LEU A 397 -11.83 -6.90 -6.07
C LEU A 397 -12.48 -7.91 -7.01
N ALA A 398 -13.60 -8.55 -6.62
CA ALA A 398 -14.32 -9.47 -7.51
C ALA A 398 -14.75 -8.80 -8.83
N ARG A 399 -15.24 -7.56 -8.75
CA ARG A 399 -15.60 -6.75 -9.93
C ARG A 399 -14.38 -6.45 -10.80
N LEU A 400 -13.29 -5.99 -10.19
CA LEU A 400 -12.05 -5.72 -10.90
C LEU A 400 -11.57 -6.95 -11.67
N LEU A 401 -11.54 -8.12 -11.03
CA LEU A 401 -11.12 -9.37 -11.66
C LEU A 401 -12.02 -9.72 -12.85
N ALA A 402 -13.34 -9.54 -12.71
CA ALA A 402 -14.30 -9.78 -13.79
C ALA A 402 -14.10 -8.81 -14.97
N ASP A 403 -13.94 -7.51 -14.70
CA ASP A 403 -13.79 -6.47 -15.73
C ASP A 403 -12.46 -6.57 -16.48
N THR A 404 -11.40 -7.02 -15.81
CA THR A 404 -10.04 -7.12 -16.38
C THR A 404 -9.67 -8.52 -16.87
N GLY A 405 -10.55 -9.51 -16.66
CA GLY A 405 -10.31 -10.91 -17.00
C GLY A 405 -9.16 -11.54 -16.19
N GLN A 406 -8.85 -10.99 -15.01
CA GLN A 406 -7.87 -11.57 -14.09
C GLN A 406 -8.49 -12.76 -13.36
N LYS A 407 -7.69 -13.81 -13.18
CA LYS A 407 -8.17 -15.04 -12.55
C LYS A 407 -8.17 -14.96 -11.03
N TYR A 408 -7.10 -14.42 -10.44
CA TYR A 408 -6.87 -14.46 -9.01
C TYR A 408 -6.74 -13.06 -8.41
N GLY A 409 -7.35 -12.88 -7.24
CA GLY A 409 -7.18 -11.69 -6.41
C GLY A 409 -6.96 -12.05 -4.95
N PHE A 410 -6.17 -11.22 -4.26
CA PHE A 410 -5.74 -11.40 -2.87
C PHE A 410 -6.02 -10.11 -2.09
N GLY A 411 -6.99 -10.16 -1.20
CA GLY A 411 -7.35 -9.06 -0.31
C GLY A 411 -6.80 -9.28 1.08
N ILE A 412 -5.91 -8.41 1.54
CA ILE A 412 -5.22 -8.57 2.82
C ILE A 412 -5.88 -7.66 3.87
N ASP A 413 -6.39 -8.25 4.95
CA ASP A 413 -7.01 -7.51 6.05
C ASP A 413 -5.96 -6.68 6.83
N GLU A 414 -6.41 -5.64 7.54
CA GLU A 414 -5.55 -4.86 8.43
C GLU A 414 -4.94 -5.75 9.54
N THR A 415 -3.78 -5.34 10.08
CA THR A 415 -3.02 -6.09 11.10
C THR A 415 -2.73 -7.54 10.68
N THR A 416 -2.62 -7.79 9.37
CA THR A 416 -2.40 -9.11 8.79
C THR A 416 -1.41 -8.99 7.64
N ALA A 417 -0.58 -10.01 7.45
CA ALA A 417 0.37 -10.11 6.35
C ALA A 417 0.15 -11.40 5.56
N LEU A 418 0.10 -11.28 4.23
CA LEU A 418 0.34 -12.40 3.32
C LEU A 418 1.84 -12.46 3.05
N VAL A 419 2.47 -13.55 3.46
CA VAL A 419 3.87 -13.82 3.15
C VAL A 419 3.94 -14.79 1.99
N SER A 420 4.66 -14.41 0.94
CA SER A 420 5.00 -15.30 -0.17
C SER A 420 6.50 -15.55 -0.16
N ILE A 421 6.89 -16.82 -0.03
CA ILE A 421 8.29 -17.25 -0.07
C ILE A 421 8.47 -18.04 -1.36
N ARG A 422 9.40 -17.58 -2.19
CA ARG A 422 9.80 -18.26 -3.41
C ARG A 422 11.29 -18.58 -3.36
N SER A 423 11.61 -19.83 -3.64
CA SER A 423 12.96 -20.33 -3.83
C SER A 423 13.01 -21.20 -5.10
N ALA A 424 14.18 -21.72 -5.45
CA ALA A 424 14.35 -22.57 -6.63
C ALA A 424 13.38 -23.76 -6.65
N ASP A 425 13.13 -24.39 -5.50
CA ASP A 425 12.39 -25.66 -5.39
C ASP A 425 11.11 -25.55 -4.55
N THR A 426 10.77 -24.36 -4.04
CA THR A 426 9.63 -24.19 -3.14
C THR A 426 8.97 -22.83 -3.32
N ALA A 427 7.66 -22.85 -3.54
CA ALA A 427 6.77 -21.71 -3.44
C ALA A 427 5.76 -21.97 -2.33
N LEU A 428 5.69 -21.06 -1.36
CA LEU A 428 4.82 -21.19 -0.20
C LEU A 428 4.17 -19.85 0.10
N MET A 429 2.90 -19.88 0.51
CA MET A 429 2.25 -18.73 1.14
C MET A 429 1.87 -19.04 2.58
N THR A 430 1.95 -18.03 3.44
CA THR A 430 1.43 -18.12 4.81
C THR A 430 0.82 -16.79 5.25
N VAL A 431 -0.19 -16.88 6.11
CA VAL A 431 -0.87 -15.71 6.67
C VAL A 431 -0.42 -15.53 8.11
N ILE A 432 0.02 -14.31 8.45
CA ILE A 432 0.51 -13.94 9.78
C ILE A 432 -0.27 -12.73 10.28
N GLY A 433 -0.50 -12.61 11.59
CA GLY A 433 -1.15 -11.46 12.19
C GLY A 433 -2.49 -11.81 12.83
N LYS A 434 -3.45 -10.88 12.75
CA LYS A 434 -4.68 -10.90 13.55
C LYS A 434 -5.87 -11.50 12.81
N ASN A 435 -6.04 -11.13 11.55
CA ASN A 435 -7.22 -11.45 10.75
C ASN A 435 -6.86 -12.48 9.67
N GLY A 436 -7.13 -12.19 8.41
CA GLY A 436 -6.92 -13.14 7.32
C GLY A 436 -6.74 -12.49 5.96
N VAL A 437 -6.62 -13.35 4.97
CA VAL A 437 -6.51 -13.00 3.56
C VAL A 437 -7.72 -13.58 2.84
N VAL A 438 -8.41 -12.75 2.09
CA VAL A 438 -9.45 -13.20 1.17
C VAL A 438 -8.80 -13.51 -0.17
N HIS A 439 -8.98 -14.73 -0.65
CA HIS A 439 -8.57 -15.13 -1.99
C HIS A 439 -9.80 -15.33 -2.87
N ILE A 440 -9.79 -14.72 -4.07
CA ILE A 440 -10.87 -14.81 -5.05
C ILE A 440 -10.33 -15.48 -6.31
N GLU A 441 -10.94 -16.59 -6.71
CA GLU A 441 -10.80 -17.15 -8.06
C GLU A 441 -12.03 -16.74 -8.88
N SER A 442 -11.83 -15.84 -9.86
CA SER A 442 -12.89 -15.32 -10.71
C SER A 442 -13.28 -16.33 -11.80
N ALA A 443 -14.57 -16.57 -11.94
CA ALA A 443 -15.17 -17.25 -13.10
C ALA A 443 -15.76 -16.25 -14.12
N GLY A 444 -15.53 -14.94 -13.91
CA GLY A 444 -16.16 -13.86 -14.66
C GLY A 444 -17.61 -13.59 -14.23
N LYS A 445 -18.20 -12.50 -14.77
CA LYS A 445 -19.61 -12.10 -14.54
C LYS A 445 -20.00 -12.03 -13.06
N LEU A 446 -19.12 -11.52 -12.20
CA LEU A 446 -19.33 -11.43 -10.75
C LEU A 446 -19.69 -12.77 -10.08
N SER A 447 -19.01 -13.83 -10.52
CA SER A 447 -19.09 -15.16 -9.93
C SER A 447 -17.71 -15.80 -9.84
N GLY A 448 -17.57 -16.80 -8.97
CA GLY A 448 -16.30 -17.48 -8.78
C GLY A 448 -16.25 -18.24 -7.47
N LYS A 449 -15.03 -18.42 -6.96
CA LYS A 449 -14.78 -19.03 -5.65
C LYS A 449 -14.15 -18.01 -4.72
N LEU A 450 -14.54 -18.08 -3.46
CA LEU A 450 -14.10 -17.25 -2.37
C LEU A 450 -13.46 -18.13 -1.31
N SER A 451 -12.24 -17.81 -0.92
CA SER A 451 -11.55 -18.45 0.21
C SER A 451 -11.18 -17.39 1.23
N TYR A 452 -11.21 -17.76 2.50
CA TYR A 452 -10.73 -16.94 3.62
C TYR A 452 -9.62 -17.72 4.33
N TRP A 453 -8.41 -17.17 4.31
CA TRP A 453 -7.23 -17.75 4.92
C TRP A 453 -6.89 -17.00 6.21
N PRO A 454 -7.24 -17.54 7.38
CA PRO A 454 -6.99 -16.89 8.66
C PRO A 454 -5.50 -16.92 9.02
N ALA A 455 -5.07 -16.08 9.96
CA ALA A 455 -3.72 -16.11 10.49
C ALA A 455 -3.30 -17.52 10.97
N GLY A 456 -2.06 -17.89 10.72
CA GLY A 456 -1.54 -19.25 10.93
C GLY A 456 -1.81 -20.21 9.76
N ALA A 457 -2.64 -19.82 8.79
CA ALA A 457 -2.83 -20.61 7.58
C ALA A 457 -1.55 -20.66 6.75
N VAL A 458 -1.34 -21.82 6.15
CA VAL A 458 -0.28 -22.08 5.18
C VAL A 458 -0.96 -22.62 3.95
N ILE A 459 -0.58 -22.08 2.81
CA ILE A 459 -1.21 -22.33 1.53
C ILE A 459 -0.16 -22.96 0.62
N ASP A 460 -0.49 -24.14 0.09
CA ASP A 460 0.26 -24.76 -0.98
C ASP A 460 -0.03 -24.01 -2.27
N VAL A 461 1.04 -23.63 -2.97
CA VAL A 461 0.98 -22.82 -4.18
C VAL A 461 1.39 -23.68 -5.37
N THR A 462 0.50 -23.81 -6.34
CA THR A 462 0.81 -24.43 -7.64
C THR A 462 0.54 -23.44 -8.76
N ASP A 463 0.98 -23.76 -9.98
CA ASP A 463 0.71 -22.93 -11.17
C ASP A 463 -0.80 -22.72 -11.45
N LYS A 464 -1.67 -23.55 -10.85
CA LYS A 464 -3.10 -23.62 -11.18
C LYS A 464 -4.05 -23.45 -9.99
N SER A 465 -3.55 -23.48 -8.75
CA SER A 465 -4.42 -23.47 -7.57
C SER A 465 -3.70 -23.04 -6.30
N PHE A 466 -4.53 -22.64 -5.33
CA PHE A 466 -4.15 -22.33 -3.95
C PHE A 466 -5.07 -23.13 -3.03
N SER A 467 -4.49 -23.88 -2.09
CA SER A 467 -5.24 -24.68 -1.12
C SER A 467 -4.52 -24.71 0.21
N PHE A 468 -5.24 -24.94 1.30
CA PHE A 468 -4.62 -25.17 2.61
C PHE A 468 -3.62 -26.31 2.52
N ALA A 469 -2.41 -26.03 2.99
CA ALA A 469 -1.37 -27.04 3.09
C ALA A 469 -1.78 -28.12 4.07
N LYS A 470 -1.28 -29.34 3.86
CA LYS A 470 -1.54 -30.49 4.76
C LYS A 470 -1.30 -30.14 6.24
N ARG A 471 -0.23 -29.37 6.54
CA ARG A 471 0.07 -28.95 7.91
C ARG A 471 -0.96 -27.98 8.52
N SER A 472 -1.68 -27.21 7.72
CA SER A 472 -2.78 -26.37 8.22
C SER A 472 -4.03 -27.19 8.50
N VAL A 473 -4.30 -28.19 7.65
CA VAL A 473 -5.44 -29.10 7.82
C VAL A 473 -5.23 -30.03 9.01
N ASP A 474 -4.08 -30.69 9.10
CA ASP A 474 -3.77 -31.67 10.15
C ASP A 474 -3.71 -31.02 11.56
N ASN A 475 -3.38 -29.72 11.64
CA ASN A 475 -3.36 -28.95 12.89
C ASN A 475 -4.65 -28.15 13.14
N ALA A 476 -5.68 -28.30 12.30
CA ALA A 476 -6.94 -27.61 12.49
C ALA A 476 -7.62 -28.06 13.79
N LEU A 477 -8.24 -27.12 14.49
CA LEU A 477 -9.02 -27.40 15.69
C LEU A 477 -10.28 -28.20 15.31
N PRO A 478 -10.79 -29.05 16.23
CA PRO A 478 -12.03 -29.79 16.01
C PRO A 478 -13.20 -28.86 15.68
N SER A 479 -14.16 -29.34 14.89
CA SER A 479 -15.41 -28.61 14.63
C SER A 479 -16.16 -28.33 15.94
N MET A 480 -16.96 -27.26 15.94
CA MET A 480 -17.82 -26.92 17.07
C MET A 480 -19.27 -27.24 16.70
N THR A 481 -20.05 -27.70 17.68
CA THR A 481 -21.50 -27.78 17.53
C THR A 481 -22.10 -26.41 17.79
N ILE A 482 -22.47 -25.69 16.72
CA ILE A 482 -23.09 -24.38 16.78
C ILE A 482 -24.44 -24.48 16.04
N PRO A 483 -25.51 -23.81 16.52
CA PRO A 483 -26.78 -23.78 15.80
C PRO A 483 -26.60 -23.33 14.35
N PRO A 484 -27.40 -23.87 13.40
CA PRO A 484 -27.34 -23.44 12.01
C PRO A 484 -27.65 -21.96 11.88
N LEU A 485 -27.20 -21.35 10.77
CA LEU A 485 -27.51 -19.95 10.51
C LEU A 485 -29.03 -19.78 10.33
N PRO A 486 -29.61 -18.65 10.77
CA PRO A 486 -31.01 -18.39 10.52
C PRO A 486 -31.26 -18.39 9.00
N LEU A 487 -32.38 -18.96 8.57
CA LEU A 487 -32.87 -18.94 7.19
C LEU A 487 -33.38 -17.53 6.82
N GLN A 488 -32.52 -16.52 6.97
CA GLN A 488 -32.80 -15.12 6.71
C GLN A 488 -31.74 -14.55 5.79
N ARG A 489 -32.12 -13.53 5.01
CA ARG A 489 -31.17 -12.78 4.20
C ARG A 489 -30.38 -11.83 5.08
N PHE A 490 -29.06 -11.89 5.00
CA PHE A 490 -28.18 -10.96 5.72
C PHE A 490 -28.12 -9.62 4.99
N GLY A 491 -28.72 -8.57 5.58
CA GLY A 491 -28.76 -7.22 5.00
C GLY A 491 -27.48 -6.40 5.22
N GLY A 492 -27.18 -5.48 4.29
CA GLY A 492 -26.03 -4.58 4.36
C GLY A 492 -24.70 -5.32 4.28
N ILE A 493 -24.62 -6.41 3.51
CA ILE A 493 -23.49 -7.35 3.55
C ILE A 493 -22.14 -6.75 3.13
N PHE A 494 -22.13 -5.68 2.32
CA PHE A 494 -20.94 -4.96 1.89
C PHE A 494 -20.61 -3.76 2.80
N SER A 495 -21.06 -3.77 4.06
CA SER A 495 -20.67 -2.80 5.09
C SER A 495 -20.13 -3.46 6.36
N GLU A 496 -19.35 -2.72 7.14
CA GLU A 496 -18.91 -3.09 8.50
C GLU A 496 -18.23 -4.46 8.61
N ALA A 497 -17.51 -4.89 7.58
CA ALA A 497 -16.88 -6.21 7.46
C ALA A 497 -17.87 -7.39 7.62
N LYS A 498 -19.18 -7.18 7.38
CA LYS A 498 -20.22 -8.21 7.53
C LYS A 498 -19.99 -9.43 6.66
N LEU A 499 -19.46 -9.27 5.45
CA LEU A 499 -19.11 -10.42 4.61
C LEU A 499 -18.06 -11.32 5.26
N ARG A 500 -17.02 -10.76 5.89
CA ARG A 500 -16.05 -11.57 6.66
C ARG A 500 -16.75 -12.30 7.81
N SER A 501 -17.60 -11.60 8.56
CA SER A 501 -18.37 -12.21 9.64
C SER A 501 -19.27 -13.34 9.17
N LEU A 502 -19.92 -13.20 8.00
CA LEU A 502 -20.73 -14.26 7.40
C LEU A 502 -19.88 -15.48 7.01
N LEU A 503 -18.70 -15.27 6.41
CA LEU A 503 -17.77 -16.38 6.10
C LEU A 503 -17.32 -17.13 7.36
N GLN A 504 -17.02 -16.40 8.44
CA GLN A 504 -16.70 -17.01 9.73
C GLN A 504 -17.87 -17.81 10.29
N ALA A 505 -19.08 -17.25 10.21
CA ALA A 505 -20.29 -17.90 10.70
C ALA A 505 -20.58 -19.19 9.91
N MET A 506 -20.53 -19.14 8.57
CA MET A 506 -20.70 -20.32 7.71
C MET A 506 -19.66 -21.41 8.01
N CYS A 507 -18.40 -21.04 8.20
CA CYS A 507 -17.34 -21.99 8.54
C CYS A 507 -17.57 -22.66 9.90
N LEU A 508 -17.98 -21.88 10.91
CA LEU A 508 -18.23 -22.36 12.25
C LEU A 508 -19.47 -23.26 12.35
N THR A 509 -20.51 -23.00 11.56
CA THR A 509 -21.73 -23.81 11.50
C THR A 509 -21.70 -24.89 10.42
N GLN A 510 -20.65 -24.96 9.61
CA GLN A 510 -20.54 -25.83 8.42
C GLN A 510 -21.70 -25.60 7.42
N GLU A 511 -22.15 -24.35 7.32
CA GLU A 511 -23.32 -24.00 6.50
C GLU A 511 -23.06 -24.29 5.03
N GLN A 512 -24.06 -24.89 4.37
CA GLN A 512 -23.96 -25.21 2.95
C GLN A 512 -24.35 -24.04 2.06
N GLN A 513 -25.23 -23.15 2.53
CA GLN A 513 -25.71 -22.03 1.73
C GLN A 513 -25.99 -20.81 2.59
N ALA A 514 -25.69 -19.62 2.05
CA ALA A 514 -26.14 -18.36 2.62
C ALA A 514 -26.53 -17.40 1.50
N VAL A 515 -27.57 -16.60 1.76
CA VAL A 515 -27.97 -15.51 0.87
C VAL A 515 -27.86 -14.20 1.64
N ALA A 516 -27.15 -13.25 1.06
CA ALA A 516 -26.97 -11.94 1.61
C ALA A 516 -27.42 -10.87 0.61
N GLN A 517 -27.74 -9.68 1.10
CA GLN A 517 -28.31 -8.61 0.30
C GLN A 517 -27.73 -7.26 0.68
N GLN A 518 -27.52 -6.41 -0.31
CA GLN A 518 -27.33 -4.98 -0.13
C GLN A 518 -27.90 -4.25 -1.33
N ASP A 519 -28.80 -3.30 -1.07
CA ASP A 519 -29.52 -2.54 -2.08
C ASP A 519 -30.12 -3.47 -3.15
N GLU A 520 -29.79 -3.27 -4.43
CA GLU A 520 -30.23 -4.08 -5.57
C GLU A 520 -29.48 -5.41 -5.74
N PHE A 521 -28.45 -5.68 -4.93
CA PHE A 521 -27.56 -6.82 -5.09
C PHE A 521 -27.89 -7.95 -4.11
N LEU A 522 -27.98 -9.16 -4.65
CA LEU A 522 -28.02 -10.43 -3.92
C LEU A 522 -26.69 -11.15 -4.10
N LEU A 523 -26.06 -11.51 -2.98
CA LEU A 523 -24.89 -12.38 -2.93
C LEU A 523 -25.33 -13.77 -2.49
N ASN A 524 -25.20 -14.73 -3.40
CA ASN A 524 -25.34 -16.14 -3.08
C ASN A 524 -23.97 -16.73 -2.73
N LEU A 525 -23.92 -17.47 -1.64
CA LEU A 525 -22.76 -18.26 -1.21
C LEU A 525 -23.21 -19.72 -1.12
N ASP A 526 -22.55 -20.59 -1.87
CA ASP A 526 -22.91 -22.00 -2.00
C ASP A 526 -21.68 -22.88 -1.79
N ALA A 527 -21.72 -23.77 -0.81
CA ALA A 527 -20.72 -24.82 -0.64
C ALA A 527 -20.85 -25.84 -1.78
N THR A 528 -19.70 -26.33 -2.22
CA THR A 528 -19.57 -27.38 -3.24
C THR A 528 -18.77 -28.54 -2.66
N GLU A 529 -18.59 -29.62 -3.41
CA GLU A 529 -17.71 -30.72 -3.01
C GLU A 529 -16.25 -30.29 -2.80
N GLN A 530 -15.84 -29.15 -3.40
CA GLN A 530 -14.51 -28.57 -3.24
C GLN A 530 -14.43 -27.58 -2.07
N THR A 531 -15.55 -27.30 -1.41
CA THR A 531 -15.61 -26.37 -0.30
C THR A 531 -15.23 -27.07 0.99
N HIS A 532 -14.26 -26.50 1.69
CA HIS A 532 -13.78 -27.03 2.97
C HIS A 532 -13.74 -25.93 4.02
N TYR A 533 -14.05 -26.32 5.25
CA TYR A 533 -14.07 -25.43 6.41
C TYR A 533 -13.13 -25.98 7.49
N TYR A 534 -12.18 -25.16 7.92
CA TYR A 534 -11.17 -25.56 8.91
C TYR A 534 -11.01 -24.50 9.99
N ARG A 535 -11.11 -24.89 11.26
CA ARG A 535 -10.82 -23.97 12.37
C ARG A 535 -9.31 -23.89 12.58
N ILE A 536 -8.63 -22.99 11.89
CA ILE A 536 -7.17 -22.87 11.91
C ILE A 536 -6.65 -22.36 13.26
N ASN A 537 -7.36 -21.42 13.89
CA ASN A 537 -6.99 -20.92 15.22
C ASN A 537 -8.23 -20.51 16.05
N LYS A 538 -8.01 -20.08 17.30
CA LYS A 538 -9.09 -19.75 18.26
C LYS A 538 -9.64 -18.32 18.16
N SER A 539 -9.09 -17.47 17.29
CA SER A 539 -9.53 -16.08 17.14
C SER A 539 -10.91 -15.99 16.50
N ARG A 540 -11.54 -14.81 16.57
CA ARG A 540 -12.85 -14.55 15.95
C ARG A 540 -12.85 -14.67 14.42
N SER A 541 -11.68 -14.48 13.83
CA SER A 541 -11.39 -14.63 12.40
C SER A 541 -10.55 -15.87 12.13
N GLY A 542 -10.58 -16.87 13.02
CA GLY A 542 -9.73 -18.06 12.97
C GLY A 542 -10.27 -19.21 12.11
N CYS A 543 -11.46 -19.07 11.53
CA CYS A 543 -12.10 -20.10 10.71
C CYS A 543 -11.78 -19.89 9.23
N GLY A 544 -11.12 -20.87 8.63
CA GLY A 544 -10.73 -20.89 7.24
C GLY A 544 -11.82 -21.46 6.34
N VAL A 545 -12.05 -20.77 5.23
CA VAL A 545 -12.97 -21.18 4.17
C VAL A 545 -12.15 -21.42 2.91
N GLU A 546 -12.32 -22.57 2.28
CA GLU A 546 -11.71 -22.88 0.98
C GLU A 546 -12.77 -23.03 -0.09
N ASN A 547 -12.57 -22.40 -1.24
CA ASN A 547 -13.35 -22.63 -2.47
C ASN A 547 -14.89 -22.52 -2.31
N LEU A 548 -15.40 -21.60 -1.50
CA LEU A 548 -16.84 -21.34 -1.39
C LEU A 548 -17.33 -20.65 -2.68
N SER A 549 -18.31 -21.22 -3.37
CA SER A 549 -18.85 -20.61 -4.59
C SER A 549 -19.59 -19.32 -4.24
N PHE A 550 -19.37 -18.26 -5.01
CA PHE A 550 -20.14 -17.03 -4.90
C PHE A 550 -20.72 -16.60 -6.24
N LYS A 551 -21.88 -15.95 -6.18
CA LYS A 551 -22.51 -15.30 -7.34
C LYS A 551 -23.28 -14.07 -6.92
N VAL A 552 -23.00 -12.94 -7.55
CA VAL A 552 -23.78 -11.71 -7.39
C VAL A 552 -24.87 -11.66 -8.46
N LYS A 553 -26.09 -11.31 -8.06
CA LYS A 553 -27.22 -11.04 -8.94
C LYS A 553 -27.80 -9.67 -8.60
N THR A 554 -28.31 -8.98 -9.62
CA THR A 554 -29.15 -7.79 -9.42
C THR A 554 -30.61 -8.23 -9.49
N PHE A 555 -31.44 -7.80 -8.55
CA PHE A 555 -32.89 -7.94 -8.69
C PHE A 555 -33.47 -6.58 -9.11
N ASN A 556 -34.34 -6.63 -10.12
CA ASN A 556 -35.07 -5.47 -10.61
C ASN A 556 -36.35 -5.24 -9.82
#